data_AF-A0A535FXZ4-F1
#
_entry.id   AF-A0A535FXZ4-F1
#
_cell.length_a   1.000
_cell.length_b   1.000
_cell.length_c   1.000
_cell.angle_alpha   90.00
_cell.angle_beta   90.00
_cell.angle_gamma   90.00
#
_symmetry.space_group_name_H-M   'P 1'
#
loop_
_entity.id
_entity.type
_entity.pdbx_description
1 polymer ?
#
loop_
_entity_poly.entity_id
_entity_poly.type
_entity_poly.pdbx_seq_one_letter_code
_entity_poly.pdbx_strand_id
1 'polypeptide(L)' 'IRPALLTGIGLAWARALGELGATITFAGNFPGVTQTMPIAVYIAAESDLDTAVALSVVLLAVSFGLLLALRIGRGRLVG' A
#
# COMPACT_ATOMS: atom_id res chain seq x y z
N ILE A 1 -6.83 -25.18 5.23
CA ILE A 1 -6.67 -24.01 6.14
C ILE A 1 -5.45 -23.15 5.76
N ARG A 2 -4.23 -23.70 5.65
CA ARG A 2 -3.00 -22.96 5.25
C ARG A 2 -3.14 -21.97 4.07
N PRO A 3 -3.72 -22.32 2.90
CA PRO A 3 -3.86 -21.36 1.79
C PRO A 3 -4.86 -20.22 2.06
N ALA A 4 -5.87 -20.46 2.90
CA ALA A 4 -6.83 -19.44 3.31
C ALA A 4 -6.20 -18.41 4.26
N LEU A 5 -5.37 -18.86 5.20
CA LEU A 5 -4.60 -17.97 6.10
C LEU A 5 -3.65 -17.05 5.34
N LEU A 6 -2.87 -17.59 4.38
CA LEU A 6 -1.94 -16.79 3.57
C LEU A 6 -2.68 -15.71 2.76
N THR A 7 -3.84 -16.04 2.21
CA THR A 7 -4.67 -15.09 1.46
C THR A 7 -5.22 -14.01 2.41
N GLY A 8 -5.70 -14.40 3.59
CA GLY A 8 -6.20 -13.47 4.61
C GLY A 8 -5.14 -12.51 5.12
N ILE A 9 -3.91 -13.00 5.35
CA ILE A 9 -2.76 -12.17 5.75
C ILE A 9 -2.43 -11.14 4.66
N GLY A 10 -2.37 -11.57 3.39
CA GLY A 10 -2.11 -10.67 2.27
C GLY A 10 -3.17 -9.57 2.12
N LEU A 11 -4.45 -9.92 2.29
CA LEU A 11 -5.55 -8.95 2.25
C LEU A 11 -5.53 -8.00 3.44
N ALA A 12 -5.28 -8.49 4.65
CA ALA A 12 -5.18 -7.65 5.85
C ALA A 12 -4.00 -6.67 5.75
N TRP A 13 -2.86 -7.12 5.22
CA TRP A 13 -1.70 -6.26 4.98
C TRP A 13 -2.00 -5.18 3.92
N ALA A 14 -2.62 -5.56 2.81
CA ALA A 14 -3.04 -4.61 1.77
C ALA A 14 -4.04 -3.57 2.33
N ARG A 15 -4.95 -3.97 3.23
CA ARG A 15 -5.88 -3.07 3.91
C ARG A 15 -5.17 -2.11 4.86
N ALA A 16 -4.15 -2.59 5.59
CA ALA A 16 -3.36 -1.77 6.50
C ALA A 16 -2.54 -0.70 5.75
N LEU A 17 -2.03 -0.99 4.55
CA LEU A 17 -1.39 0.04 3.71
C LEU A 17 -2.34 1.18 3.31
N GLY A 18 -3.64 0.90 3.22
CA GLY A 18 -4.66 1.90 2.91
C GLY A 18 -5.14 2.73 4.11
N GLU A 19 -4.73 2.40 5.34
CA GLU A 19 -5.07 3.17 6.55
C GLU A 19 -4.24 4.47 6.62
N LEU A 20 -4.62 5.47 5.83
CA LEU A 20 -3.96 6.78 5.81
C LEU A 20 -4.34 7.62 7.04
N GLY A 21 -5.62 7.59 7.42
CA GLY A 21 -6.20 8.47 8.45
C GLY A 21 -5.72 8.16 9.86
N ALA A 22 -5.60 6.88 10.23
CA ALA A 22 -5.09 6.51 11.55
C ALA A 22 -3.63 6.95 11.73
N THR A 23 -2.80 6.78 10.69
CA THR A 23 -1.38 7.15 10.76
C THR A 23 -1.19 8.65 10.87
N ILE A 24 -1.84 9.47 10.04
CA ILE A 24 -1.66 10.92 10.11
C ILE A 24 -2.19 11.52 11.43
N THR A 25 -3.27 10.95 11.98
CA THR A 25 -3.89 11.46 13.22
C THR A 25 -3.06 11.10 14.46
N PHE A 26 -2.48 9.90 14.53
CA PHE A 26 -1.77 9.43 15.72
C PHE A 26 -0.24 9.52 15.61
N ALA A 27 0.34 9.26 14.44
CA ALA A 27 1.79 9.32 14.20
C ALA A 27 2.25 10.63 13.56
N GLY A 28 1.32 11.45 13.07
CA GLY A 28 1.62 12.71 12.40
C GLY A 28 2.30 12.53 11.04
N ASN A 29 2.73 13.65 10.47
CA ASN A 29 3.53 13.70 9.25
C ASN A 29 4.89 14.36 9.54
N PHE A 30 5.88 13.55 9.91
CA PHE A 30 7.27 14.00 10.09
C PHE A 30 8.12 13.49 8.92
N PRO A 31 8.59 14.37 8.01
CA PRO A 31 9.43 13.98 6.89
C PRO A 31 10.66 13.19 7.35
N GLY A 32 10.89 12.05 6.71
CA GLY A 32 12.02 11.15 7.03
C GLY A 32 11.84 10.29 8.29
N VAL A 33 10.73 10.42 9.03
CA VAL A 33 10.47 9.61 10.24
C VAL A 33 9.16 8.84 10.14
N THR A 34 8.03 9.55 10.01
CA THR A 34 6.68 8.95 9.97
C THR A 34 5.93 9.21 8.67
N GLN A 35 6.54 9.95 7.74
CA GLN A 35 5.95 10.21 6.43
C GLN A 35 5.95 8.93 5.58
N THR A 36 4.78 8.30 5.46
CA THR A 36 4.57 7.16 4.57
C THR A 36 4.25 7.63 3.15
N MET A 37 4.42 6.75 2.16
CA MET A 37 4.07 7.05 0.76
C MET A 37 2.62 7.58 0.58
N PRO A 38 1.60 6.98 1.21
CA PRO A 38 0.24 7.52 1.18
C PRO A 38 0.13 8.95 1.70
N ILE A 39 0.81 9.28 2.80
CA ILE A 39 0.82 10.65 3.35
C ILE A 39 1.53 11.62 2.39
N ALA A 40 2.60 11.19 1.73
CA ALA A 40 3.29 11.98 0.72
C ALA A 40 2.39 12.29 -0.49
N VAL A 41 1.60 11.33 -0.96
CA VAL A 41 0.59 11.54 -2.01
C VAL A 41 -0.46 12.57 -1.56
N TYR A 42 -0.97 12.43 -0.33
CA TYR A 42 -1.99 13.32 0.22
C TYR A 42 -1.51 14.78 0.27
N ILE A 43 -0.31 15.02 0.79
CA ILE A 43 0.25 16.38 0.88
C ILE A 43 0.63 16.94 -0.49
N ALA A 44 1.14 16.10 -1.39
CA ALA A 44 1.40 16.52 -2.76
C ALA A 44 0.10 16.93 -3.46
N ALA A 45 -1.01 16.25 -3.23
CA ALA A 45 -2.29 16.59 -3.86
C ALA A 45 -2.80 18.01 -3.52
N GLU A 46 -2.35 18.59 -2.41
CA GLU A 46 -2.68 19.96 -2.01
C GLU A 46 -1.81 21.03 -2.69
N SER A 47 -0.60 20.66 -3.15
CA SER A 47 0.42 21.61 -3.61
C SER A 47 0.88 21.42 -5.05
N ASP A 48 1.00 20.18 -5.50
CA ASP A 48 1.48 19.77 -6.81
C ASP A 48 0.80 18.45 -7.25
N LEU A 49 -0.20 18.60 -8.11
CA LEU A 49 -1.00 17.49 -8.59
C LEU A 49 -0.19 16.52 -9.46
N ASP A 50 0.79 17.00 -10.22
CA ASP A 50 1.63 16.16 -11.08
C ASP A 50 2.49 15.22 -10.22
N THR A 51 3.08 15.77 -9.15
CA THR A 51 3.81 14.97 -8.15
C THR A 51 2.90 13.97 -7.45
N ALA A 52 1.68 14.36 -7.08
CA ALA A 52 0.71 13.48 -6.44
C ALA A 52 0.32 12.29 -7.34
N VAL A 53 0.08 12.56 -8.63
CA VAL A 53 -0.25 11.53 -9.62
C VAL A 53 0.94 10.57 -9.81
N ALA A 54 2.15 11.10 -9.95
CA ALA A 54 3.34 10.27 -10.10
C ALA A 54 3.53 9.30 -8.92
N LEU A 55 3.43 9.80 -7.69
CA LEU A 55 3.54 8.98 -6.48
C LEU A 55 2.38 7.96 -6.38
N SER A 56 1.16 8.35 -6.76
CA SER A 56 -0.01 7.48 -6.77
C SER A 56 0.16 6.30 -7.73
N VAL A 57 0.67 6.57 -8.94
CA VAL A 57 0.93 5.54 -9.96
C VAL A 57 2.01 4.55 -9.48
N VAL A 58 3.08 5.06 -8.88
CA VAL A 58 4.13 4.20 -8.30
C VAL A 58 3.57 3.30 -7.20
N LEU A 59 2.81 3.87 -6.26
CA LEU A 59 2.20 3.10 -5.17
C LEU A 59 1.20 2.05 -5.69
N LEU A 60 0.41 2.40 -6.71
CA LEU A 60 -0.52 1.48 -7.37
C LEU A 60 0.22 0.33 -8.06
N ALA A 61 1.29 0.64 -8.80
CA ALA A 61 2.09 -0.36 -9.50
C ALA A 61 2.74 -1.36 -8.53
N VAL A 62 3.29 -0.88 -7.42
CA VAL A 62 3.85 -1.73 -6.36
C VAL A 62 2.78 -2.61 -5.71
N SER A 63 1.63 -2.02 -5.38
CA SER A 63 0.51 -2.75 -4.76
C SER A 63 -0.04 -3.84 -5.68
N PHE A 64 -0.27 -3.50 -6.95
CA PHE A 64 -0.73 -4.45 -7.95
C PHE A 64 0.31 -5.55 -8.22
N GLY A 65 1.59 -5.18 -8.33
CA GLY A 65 2.69 -6.11 -8.51
C GLY A 65 2.78 -7.14 -7.38
N LEU A 66 2.63 -6.69 -6.12
CA LEU A 66 2.62 -7.59 -4.98
C LEU A 66 1.41 -8.53 -5.01
N LEU A 67 0.20 -8.01 -5.26
CA LEU A 67 -1.01 -8.83 -5.35
C LEU A 67 -0.91 -9.87 -6.48
N LEU A 68 -0.36 -9.47 -7.62
CA LEU A 68 -0.14 -10.36 -8.76
C LEU A 68 0.88 -11.45 -8.41
N ALA A 69 1.99 -11.10 -7.77
CA ALA A 69 3.01 -12.06 -7.32
C ALA A 69 2.41 -13.09 -6.34
N LEU A 70 1.61 -12.64 -5.37
CA LEU A 70 0.89 -13.51 -4.44
C LEU A 70 -0.10 -14.43 -5.18
N ARG A 71 -0.81 -13.90 -6.18
CA ARG A 71 -1.77 -14.67 -6.98
C ARG A 71 -1.09 -15.74 -7.84
N ILE A 72 0.04 -15.43 -8.48
CA ILE A 72 0.81 -16.35 -9.31
C ILE A 72 1.49 -17.42 -8.45
N GLY A 73 2.11 -17.03 -7.33
CA GLY A 73 2.76 -17.97 -6.41
C GLY A 73 1.78 -19.01 -5.86
N ARG A 74 0.52 -18.63 -5.60
CA ARG A 74 -0.55 -19.56 -5.21
C ARG A 74 -0.90 -20.56 -6.31
N GLY A 75 -0.90 -20.14 -7.58
CA GLY A 75 -1.17 -21.03 -8.72
C GLY A 75 -0.10 -22.12 -8.90
N ARG A 76 1.15 -21.85 -8.48
CA ARG A 76 2.26 -22.81 -8.51
C ARG A 76 2.29 -23.81 -7.35
N LEU A 77 1.60 -23.54 -6.25
CA LEU A 77 1.58 -24.40 -5.05
C LEU A 77 0.36 -25.33 -4.98
N VAL A 78 -0.60 -25.17 -5.90
CA VAL A 78 -1.87 -25.93 -5.95
C VAL A 78 -1.96 -26.78 -7.23
N GLY A 79 -0.98 -26.67 -8.14
CA GLY A 79 -0.84 -27.50 -9.34
C GLY A 79 0.12 -28.66 -9.13
#